data_AF-A0A950YLZ9-F1
#
_entry.id   AF-A0A950YLZ9-F1
#
_cell.length_a   1.000
_cell.length_b   1.000
_cell.length_c   1.000
_cell.angle_alpha   90.00
_cell.angle_beta   90.00
_cell.angle_gamma   90.00
#
_symmetry.space_group_name_H-M   'P 1'
#
loop_
_entity.id
_entity.type
_entity.pdbx_description
1 polymer ?
#
loop_
_entity_poly.entity_id
_entity_poly.type
_entity_poly.pdbx_seq_one_letter_code
_entity_poly.pdbx_strand_id
1 'polypeptide(L)'
;MPRRYPPEVRRQVIELARSGTRVAQLAATFQMSEVTIYNWLKQDRIDRGEEIGKTTDQQLELAAAKRRIKQLETELSVARKVNEVFLKEGISPKGSSR
;
A
#
# COMPACT_ATOMS: atom_id res chain seq x y z
N MET A 1 12.79 -9.90 -9.03
CA MET A 1 11.56 -9.25 -8.52
C MET A 1 10.52 -10.33 -8.26
N PRO A 2 9.77 -10.32 -7.14
CA PRO A 2 8.66 -11.26 -6.98
C PRO A 2 7.68 -11.06 -8.14
N ARG A 3 7.34 -12.13 -8.85
CA ARG A 3 6.33 -12.09 -9.92
C ARG A 3 5.01 -11.67 -9.29
N ARG A 4 4.56 -10.45 -9.60
CA ARG A 4 3.26 -9.96 -9.19
C ARG A 4 2.26 -10.46 -10.23
N TYR A 5 1.29 -11.27 -9.80
CA TYR A 5 0.22 -11.68 -10.70
C TYR A 5 -0.54 -10.44 -11.19
N PRO A 6 -0.93 -10.39 -12.49
CA PRO A 6 -1.78 -9.33 -12.99
C PRO A 6 -3.11 -9.27 -12.21
N PRO A 7 -3.68 -8.07 -11.99
CA PRO A 7 -4.93 -7.91 -11.25
C PRO A 7 -6.13 -8.57 -11.96
N GLU A 8 -6.07 -8.73 -13.29
CA GLU A 8 -7.06 -9.44 -14.09
C GLU A 8 -7.10 -10.93 -13.74
N VAL A 9 -5.92 -11.56 -13.61
CA VAL A 9 -5.79 -12.97 -13.21
C VAL A 9 -6.37 -13.19 -11.82
N ARG A 10 -6.06 -12.30 -10.87
CA ARG A 10 -6.63 -12.37 -9.52
C ARG A 10 -8.15 -12.31 -9.55
N ARG A 11 -8.74 -11.38 -10.31
CA ARG A 11 -10.20 -11.24 -10.45
C ARG A 11 -10.83 -12.50 -11.00
N GLN A 12 -10.30 -13.02 -12.11
CA GLN A 12 -10.82 -14.24 -12.75
C GLN A 12 -10.76 -15.46 -11.81
N VAL A 13 -9.65 -15.64 -11.08
CA VAL A 13 -9.50 -16.73 -10.12
C VAL A 13 -10.53 -16.62 -8.98
N ILE A 14 -10.75 -15.42 -8.45
CA ILE A 14 -11.74 -15.18 -7.40
C ILE A 14 -13.16 -15.46 -7.92
N GLU A 15 -13.50 -14.99 -9.11
CA GLU A 15 -14.81 -15.23 -9.74
C GLU A 15 -15.08 -16.73 -9.92
N LEU A 16 -14.13 -17.48 -10.49
CA LEU A 16 -14.25 -18.92 -10.70
C LEU A 16 -14.31 -19.71 -9.38
N ALA A 17 -13.56 -19.28 -8.36
CA ALA A 17 -13.64 -19.90 -7.04
C ALA A 17 -15.01 -19.67 -6.40
N ARG A 18 -15.59 -18.46 -6.55
CA ARG A 18 -16.93 -18.13 -6.06
C ARG A 18 -18.03 -18.85 -6.81
N SER A 19 -17.83 -19.18 -8.09
CA SER A 19 -18.75 -20.02 -8.86
C SER A 19 -18.68 -21.51 -8.50
N GLY A 20 -17.84 -21.90 -7.53
CA GLY A 20 -17.75 -23.27 -7.00
C GLY A 20 -16.58 -24.09 -7.54
N THR A 21 -15.68 -23.50 -8.33
CA THR A 21 -14.47 -24.21 -8.80
C THR A 21 -13.52 -24.47 -7.64
N ARG A 22 -13.02 -25.71 -7.53
CA ARG A 22 -12.09 -26.08 -6.45
C ARG A 22 -10.76 -25.36 -6.59
N VAL A 23 -10.22 -24.89 -5.47
CA VAL A 23 -8.94 -24.16 -5.41
C VAL A 23 -7.79 -24.99 -6.02
N ALA A 24 -7.74 -26.30 -5.78
CA ALA A 24 -6.73 -27.19 -6.37
C ALA A 24 -6.76 -27.19 -7.92
N GLN A 25 -7.94 -27.14 -8.52
CA GLN A 25 -8.10 -27.07 -9.98
C GLN A 25 -7.63 -25.71 -10.53
N LEU A 26 -7.96 -24.63 -9.82
CA LEU A 26 -7.50 -23.28 -10.18
C LEU A 26 -5.97 -23.15 -10.05
N ALA A 27 -5.39 -23.70 -8.99
CA ALA A 27 -3.95 -23.73 -8.78
C ALA A 27 -3.22 -24.45 -9.93
N ALA A 28 -3.73 -25.61 -10.37
CA ALA A 28 -3.20 -26.34 -11.52
C ALA A 28 -3.35 -25.55 -12.84
N THR A 29 -4.53 -24.96 -13.08
CA THR A 29 -4.86 -24.24 -14.33
C THR A 29 -4.01 -22.97 -14.48
N PHE A 30 -3.89 -22.18 -13.41
CA PHE A 30 -3.17 -20.92 -13.42
C PHE A 30 -1.69 -21.06 -13.01
N GLN A 31 -1.23 -22.30 -12.78
CA GLN A 31 0.14 -22.64 -12.36
C GLN A 31 0.61 -21.81 -11.15
N MET A 32 -0.25 -21.71 -10.13
CA MET A 32 0.03 -20.95 -8.90
C MET A 32 -0.21 -21.81 -7.66
N SER A 33 0.39 -21.41 -6.53
CA SER A 33 0.15 -22.12 -5.27
C SER A 33 -1.27 -21.92 -4.77
N GLU A 34 -1.88 -22.96 -4.22
CA GLU A 34 -3.19 -22.87 -3.56
C GLU A 34 -3.21 -21.83 -2.45
N VAL A 35 -2.10 -21.70 -1.70
CA VAL A 35 -1.93 -20.69 -0.65
C VAL A 35 -2.15 -19.27 -1.18
N THR A 36 -1.68 -18.97 -2.39
CA THR A 36 -1.91 -17.66 -3.02
C THR A 36 -3.40 -17.43 -3.27
N ILE A 37 -4.10 -18.44 -3.78
CA ILE A 37 -5.53 -18.37 -4.06
C ILE A 37 -6.33 -18.20 -2.76
N TYR A 38 -6.01 -18.98 -1.72
CA TYR A 38 -6.66 -18.83 -0.40
C TYR A 38 -6.46 -17.43 0.20
N ASN A 39 -5.26 -16.85 0.06
CA ASN A 39 -5.00 -15.49 0.51
C ASN A 39 -5.84 -14.46 -0.25
N TRP A 40 -6.02 -14.64 -1.55
CA TRP A 40 -6.88 -13.77 -2.36
C TRP A 40 -8.34 -13.87 -1.98
N LEU A 41 -8.84 -15.10 -1.75
CA LEU A 41 -10.21 -15.32 -1.30
C LEU A 41 -10.45 -14.76 0.10
N LYS A 42 -9.48 -14.89 1.01
CA LYS A 42 -9.56 -14.26 2.33
C LYS A 42 -9.65 -12.74 2.22
N GLN A 43 -8.79 -12.12 1.41
CA GLN A 43 -8.83 -10.68 1.21
C GLN A 43 -10.14 -10.24 0.54
N ASP A 44 -10.67 -11.00 -0.42
CA ASP A 44 -11.98 -10.72 -1.03
C ASP A 44 -13.12 -10.73 0.01
N ARG A 45 -13.12 -11.70 0.93
CA ARG A 45 -14.10 -11.75 2.03
C ARG A 45 -13.96 -10.56 2.98
N ILE A 46 -12.74 -10.14 3.29
CA ILE A 46 -12.49 -8.93 4.08
C ILE A 46 -12.98 -7.68 3.33
N ASP A 47 -12.67 -7.56 2.05
CA ASP A 47 -13.06 -6.42 1.21
C ASP A 47 -14.60 -6.32 1.07
N ARG A 48 -15.29 -7.46 1.13
CA ARG A 48 -16.77 -7.55 1.14
C ARG A 48 -17.40 -7.40 2.54
N GLY A 49 -16.60 -7.26 3.59
CA GLY A 49 -17.07 -7.13 4.97
C GLY A 49 -17.57 -8.43 5.61
N GLU A 50 -17.27 -9.59 5.02
CA GLU A 50 -17.65 -10.91 5.53
C GLU A 50 -16.69 -11.42 6.63
N GLU A 51 -15.45 -10.95 6.63
CA GLU A 51 -14.44 -11.25 7.65
C GLU A 51 -13.86 -9.96 8.23
N ILE A 52 -13.46 -10.00 9.51
CA ILE A 52 -12.76 -8.89 10.17
C ILE A 52 -11.34 -8.78 9.58
N GLY A 53 -11.01 -7.60 9.08
CA GLY A 53 -9.67 -7.30 8.57
C GLY A 53 -9.59 -5.92 7.95
N LYS A 54 -8.40 -5.55 7.47
CA LYS A 54 -8.21 -4.32 6.71
C LYS A 54 -8.52 -4.56 5.24
N THR A 55 -9.43 -3.79 4.69
CA THR A 55 -9.74 -3.86 3.26
C THR A 55 -8.53 -3.43 2.43
N THR A 56 -8.50 -3.86 1.17
CA THR A 56 -7.46 -3.46 0.22
C THR A 56 -7.36 -1.94 0.12
N ASP A 57 -8.49 -1.23 0.12
CA ASP A 57 -8.53 0.23 0.07
C ASP A 57 -7.95 0.88 1.33
N GLN A 58 -8.32 0.39 2.51
CA GLN A 58 -7.75 0.85 3.78
C GLN A 58 -6.23 0.65 3.83
N GLN A 59 -5.73 -0.46 3.28
CA GLN A 59 -4.29 -0.71 3.19
C GLN A 59 -3.60 0.28 2.24
N LEU A 60 -4.23 0.62 1.11
CA LEU A 60 -3.72 1.60 0.15
C LEU A 60 -3.66 3.01 0.74
N GLU A 61 -4.73 3.44 1.40
CA GLU A 61 -4.78 4.74 2.08
C GLU A 61 -3.73 4.83 3.19
N LEU A 62 -3.60 3.78 4.01
CA LEU A 62 -2.59 3.73 5.06
C LEU A 62 -1.16 3.78 4.50
N ALA A 63 -0.90 3.15 3.36
CA ALA A 63 0.38 3.24 2.68
C ALA A 63 0.65 4.65 2.13
N ALA A 64 -0.35 5.29 1.53
CA ALA A 64 -0.26 6.66 1.02
C ALA A 64 0.00 7.66 2.17
N ALA A 65 -0.74 7.54 3.26
CA ALA A 65 -0.55 8.37 4.46
C ALA A 65 0.85 8.21 5.04
N LYS A 66 1.35 6.98 5.20
CA LYS A 66 2.72 6.74 5.68
C LYS A 66 3.79 7.36 4.78
N ARG A 67 3.62 7.31 3.45
CA ARG A 67 4.53 7.97 2.51
C ARG A 67 4.50 9.49 2.68
N ARG A 68 3.31 10.07 2.84
CA ARG A 68 3.17 11.52 3.04
C ARG A 68 3.79 11.97 4.36
N ILE A 69 3.58 11.23 5.44
CA ILE A 69 4.19 11.51 6.75
C ILE A 69 5.71 11.50 6.62
N LYS A 70 6.30 10.45 6.03
CA LYS A 70 7.75 10.37 5.83
C LYS A 70 8.30 11.55 5.01
N GLN A 71 7.58 11.96 3.97
CA GLN A 71 7.96 13.13 3.17
C GLN A 71 7.96 14.40 4.03
N LEU A 72 6.89 14.64 4.78
CA LEU A 72 6.75 15.81 5.64
C LEU A 72 7.81 15.83 6.75
N GLU A 73 8.12 14.69 7.36
CA GLU A 73 9.19 14.57 8.35
C GLU A 73 10.56 14.92 7.75
N THR A 74 10.80 14.54 6.50
CA THR A 74 12.03 14.87 5.78
C THR A 74 12.10 16.36 5.48
N GLU A 75 11.03 16.97 4.94
CA GLU A 75 10.95 18.41 4.67
C GLU A 75 11.16 19.23 5.94
N LEU A 76 10.54 18.81 7.03
CA LEU A 76 10.63 19.46 8.33
C LEU A 76 12.03 19.33 8.95
N SER A 77 12.70 18.19 8.77
CA SER A 77 14.10 18.00 9.19
C SER A 77 15.04 18.96 8.45
N VAL A 78 14.86 19.10 7.14
CA VAL A 78 15.64 20.05 6.32
C VAL A 78 15.37 21.48 6.77
N ALA A 79 14.10 21.87 6.94
CA ALA A 79 13.73 23.22 7.38
C ALA A 79 14.32 23.56 8.75
N ARG A 80 14.29 22.61 9.69
CA ARG A 80 14.94 22.76 11.00
C ARG A 80 16.44 22.97 10.86
N LYS A 81 17.11 22.18 10.02
CA LYS A 81 18.56 22.30 9.79
C LYS A 81 18.93 23.64 9.19
N VAL A 82 18.15 24.12 8.23
CA VAL A 82 18.32 25.45 7.63
C VAL A 82 18.18 26.52 8.72
N ASN A 83 17.11 26.49 9.51
CA ASN A 83 16.90 27.47 10.57
C ASN A 83 18.05 27.48 11.61
N GLU A 84 18.58 26.31 11.98
CA GLU A 84 19.77 26.21 12.84
C GLU A 84 20.99 26.95 12.25
N VAL A 85 21.21 26.82 10.94
CA VAL A 85 22.32 27.51 10.25
C VAL A 85 22.06 29.02 10.22
N PHE A 86 20.86 29.46 9.83
CA PHE A 86 20.50 30.88 9.81
C PHE A 86 20.70 31.56 11.18
N LEU A 87 20.26 30.90 12.25
CA LEU A 87 20.45 31.39 13.62
C LEU A 87 21.93 31.45 14.02
N LYS A 88 22.75 30.49 13.61
CA LYS A 88 24.21 30.49 13.88
C LYS A 88 24.95 31.59 13.13
N GLU A 89 24.58 31.84 11.88
CA GLU A 89 25.19 32.86 11.02
C GLU A 89 24.65 34.28 11.27
N GLY A 90 23.69 34.45 12.21
CA GLY A 90 23.05 35.74 12.50
C GLY A 90 22.20 36.28 11.35
N ILE A 91 21.87 35.44 10.36
CA ILE A 91 21.04 35.80 9.21
C ILE A 91 19.58 35.68 9.65
N SER A 92 18.84 36.80 9.67
CA SER A 92 17.40 36.76 9.93
C SER A 92 16.70 35.92 8.84
N PRO A 93 15.92 34.87 9.19
CA PRO A 93 15.16 34.07 8.22
C PRO A 93 14.15 34.92 7.43
N LYS A 94 13.77 36.08 7.97
CA LYS A 94 13.03 37.13 7.25
C LYS A 94 14.01 38.18 6.76
N GLY A 95 14.51 38.01 5.54
CA GLY A 95 15.20 39.05 4.80
C GLY A 95 14.20 39.87 3.96
N SER A 96 13.97 41.12 4.35
CA SER A 96 13.61 42.23 3.45
C SER A 96 12.36 42.08 2.56
N SER A 97 11.18 42.35 3.10
CA SER A 97 10.26 43.24 2.39
C SER A 97 10.67 44.67 2.76
N ARG A 98 11.29 45.37 1.82
CA ARG A 98 11.20 46.84 1.77
C ARG A 98 9.90 47.21 1.09
#